data_AF-A0A962B2P7-F1
#
_entry.id   AF-A0A962B2P7-F1
#
_cell.length_a   1.000
_cell.length_b   1.000
_cell.length_c   1.000
_cell.angle_alpha   90.00
_cell.angle_beta   90.00
_cell.angle_gamma   90.00
#
_symmetry.space_group_name_H-M   'P 1'
#
loop_
_entity.id
_entity.type
_entity.pdbx_description
1 polymer ?
#
loop_
_entity_poly.entity_id
_entity_poly.type
_entity_poly.pdbx_seq_one_letter_code
_entity_poly.pdbx_strand_id
1 'polypeptide(L)' 'MSGTWSPGSWRTKPIVQVPDYPDAAALDDVEAKLRTFPPLVFA' A
#
# COMPACT_ATOMS: atom_id res chain seq x y z
N MET A 1 7.35 -7.80 21.08
CA MET A 1 6.74 -6.46 20.96
C MET A 1 5.65 -6.54 19.92
N SER A 2 4.39 -6.33 20.30
CA SER A 2 3.30 -6.10 19.34
C SER A 2 3.65 -4.85 18.53
N GLY A 3 3.92 -5.01 17.24
CA GLY A 3 4.22 -3.86 16.37
C GLY A 3 3.01 -2.94 16.33
N THR A 4 3.22 -1.63 16.49
CA THR A 4 2.17 -0.62 16.36
C THR A 4 1.51 -0.75 14.97
N TRP A 5 0.19 -0.90 14.95
CA TRP A 5 -0.54 -1.03 13.70
C TRP A 5 -0.51 0.28 12.91
N SER A 6 -0.29 0.18 11.60
CA SER A 6 -0.48 1.25 10.63
C SER A 6 -0.89 0.66 9.28
N PRO A 7 -1.52 1.43 8.38
CA PRO A 7 -1.85 0.98 7.03
C PRO A 7 -0.65 0.47 6.22
N GLY A 8 0.57 0.90 6.55
CA GLY A 8 1.82 0.44 5.90
C GLY A 8 2.46 -0.78 6.55
N SER A 9 2.12 -1.09 7.80
CA SER A 9 2.82 -2.10 8.61
C SER A 9 2.79 -3.52 8.01
N TRP A 10 1.78 -3.86 7.21
CA TRP A 10 1.64 -5.18 6.56
C TRP A 10 2.75 -5.47 5.55
N ARG A 11 3.35 -4.43 4.92
CA ARG A 11 4.43 -4.59 3.93
C ARG A 11 5.70 -5.25 4.50
N THR A 12 5.83 -5.25 5.83
CA THR A 12 6.96 -5.90 6.54
C THR A 12 6.71 -7.37 6.86
N LYS A 13 5.54 -7.90 6.53
CA LYS A 13 5.15 -9.29 6.79
C LYS A 13 5.30 -10.13 5.51
N PRO A 14 5.47 -11.46 5.62
CA PRO A 14 5.41 -12.34 4.45
C PRO A 14 4.05 -12.19 3.75
N ILE A 15 4.08 -12.03 2.43
CA ILE A 15 2.90 -11.94 1.57
C ILE A 15 3.02 -12.93 0.41
N VAL A 16 1.89 -13.34 -0.13
CA VAL A 16 1.80 -14.24 -1.29
C VAL A 16 0.86 -13.63 -2.33
N GLN A 17 0.99 -14.06 -3.59
CA GLN A 17 0.13 -13.64 -4.71
C GLN A 17 0.19 -12.13 -5.06
N VAL A 18 1.26 -11.44 -4.67
CA VAL A 18 1.50 -10.07 -5.13
C VAL A 18 2.29 -10.11 -6.44
N PRO A 19 1.89 -9.35 -7.47
CA PRO A 19 2.66 -9.25 -8.70
C PRO A 19 4.04 -8.62 -8.47
N ASP A 20 5.04 -9.08 -9.20
CA ASP A 20 6.32 -8.37 -9.32
C ASP A 20 6.16 -7.19 -10.27
N TYR A 21 6.12 -5.97 -9.71
CA TYR A 21 6.07 -4.75 -10.49
C TYR A 21 7.48 -4.42 -11.01
N PRO A 22 7.69 -4.32 -12.34
CA PRO A 22 9.03 -4.11 -12.91
C PRO A 22 9.58 -2.69 -12.67
N ASP A 23 8.69 -1.72 -12.40
CA ASP A 23 9.03 -0.33 -12.14
C ASP A 23 8.46 0.09 -10.78
N ALA A 24 9.33 0.17 -9.78
CA ALA A 24 8.96 0.58 -8.43
C ALA A 24 8.59 2.06 -8.36
N ALA A 25 9.18 2.93 -9.20
CA ALA A 25 8.85 4.35 -9.21
C ALA A 25 7.44 4.58 -9.76
N ALA A 26 7.08 3.87 -10.83
CA ALA A 26 5.72 3.93 -11.37
C ALA A 26 4.66 3.42 -10.37
N LEU A 27 4.98 2.39 -9.58
CA LEU A 27 4.11 1.91 -8.50
C LEU A 27 3.90 2.99 -7.44
N ASP A 28 4.99 3.59 -6.95
CA ASP A 28 4.95 4.65 -5.93
C ASP A 28 4.16 5.87 -6.40
N ASP A 29 4.34 6.30 -7.65
CA ASP A 29 3.61 7.41 -8.25
C ASP A 29 2.10 7.15 -8.31
N VAL A 30 1.69 5.94 -8.70
CA VAL A 30 0.27 5.55 -8.74
C VAL A 30 -0.31 5.47 -7.32
N GLU A 31 0.41 4.89 -6.37
CA GLU A 31 -0.03 4.86 -4.97
C GLU A 31 -0.19 6.28 -4.40
N ALA A 32 0.75 7.17 -4.68
CA ALA A 32 0.69 8.57 -4.24
C ALA A 32 -0.53 9.29 -4.83
N LYS A 33 -0.81 9.08 -6.13
CA LYS A 33 -1.98 9.65 -6.80
C LYS A 33 -3.28 9.12 -6.21
N LEU A 34 -3.42 7.81 -6.00
CA LEU A 34 -4.64 7.20 -5.45
C LEU A 34 -4.99 7.73 -4.06
N ARG A 35 -4.00 8.03 -3.22
CA ARG A 35 -4.20 8.62 -1.89
C ARG A 35 -4.87 10.00 -1.92
N THR A 36 -4.85 10.70 -3.06
CA THR A 36 -5.48 12.03 -3.21
C THR A 36 -6.96 11.97 -3.58
N PHE A 37 -7.46 10.80 -4.00
CA PHE A 37 -8.84 10.66 -4.46
C PHE A 37 -9.83 10.52 -3.29
N PRO A 38 -11.08 10.96 -3.47
CA PRO A 38 -12.10 10.79 -2.45
C PRO A 38 -12.34 9.29 -2.18
N PRO A 39 -12.70 8.91 -0.94
CA PRO A 39 -12.99 7.53 -0.61
C PRO A 39 -14.28 7.08 -1.32
N LEU A 40 -14.33 5.79 -1.68
CA LEU A 40 -15.52 5.22 -2.33
C LEU A 40 -16.71 5.06 -1.37
N VAL A 41 -16.44 5.01 -0.07
CA VAL A 41 -17.44 4.88 0.99
C VAL A 41 -17.08 5.82 2.15
N PHE A 42 -18.09 6.24 2.91
CA PHE A 42 -17.93 7.07 4.09
C PHE A 42 -17.95 6.20 5.36
N ALA A 43 -17.30 6.69 6.42
CA ALA A 43 -17.23 6.03 7.73
C ALA A 43 -18.42 6.40 8.62
#